data_AF-A0A8H7Q529-F1
#
_entry.id   AF-A0A8H7Q529-F1
#
_cell.length_a   1.000
_cell.length_b   1.000
_cell.length_c   1.000
_cell.angle_alpha   90.00
_cell.angle_beta   90.00
_cell.angle_gamma   90.00
#
_symmetry.space_group_name_H-M   'P 1'
#
loop_
_entity.id
_entity.type
_entity.pdbx_description
1 polymer ?
#
loop_
_entity_poly.entity_id
_entity_poly.type
_entity_poly.pdbx_seq_one_letter_code
_entity_poly.pdbx_strand_id
1 'polypeptide(L)'
;MSQSEPGSSRFKNCGNPLLCEWLEEWMEKAQGIQSKAYFAYKKAYASMLVHPTPFHHPSEAEKLHGIGKGLALKLEKRMITHCKANGLPIPERVKGSEKRNHDQISTGTQGDGEASESSQSRPRQKRKQSTYVPRFRSGAYAIMLTLHESEESGNGTQRLSKEEIIAAGQKYCDSSFDMAEAGRGYTAWVGIKTLLEKGYVWKQSSPPRYSLTDTGKAMATQLARASGKGSPRSQMAAAGEPSTSTNLQSSQTDINQEEERVTA
;
A
#
# COMPACT_ATOMS: atom_id res chain seq x y z
N MET A 1 7.26 -22.96 48.86
CA MET A 1 7.58 -21.62 48.33
C MET A 1 8.78 -21.77 47.43
N SER A 2 8.51 -21.68 46.12
CA SER A 2 9.48 -21.87 45.05
C SER A 2 10.56 -20.79 45.10
N GLN A 3 11.80 -21.18 45.35
CA GLN A 3 12.95 -20.41 44.93
C GLN A 3 13.61 -21.17 43.78
N SER A 4 13.11 -20.89 42.59
CA SER A 4 13.78 -21.23 41.35
C SER A 4 14.59 -20.01 40.97
N GLU A 5 15.86 -19.97 41.35
CA GLU A 5 16.84 -19.10 40.70
C GLU A 5 17.30 -19.79 39.41
N PRO A 6 17.24 -19.11 38.25
CA PRO A 6 18.08 -19.50 37.14
C PRO A 6 18.85 -18.30 36.59
N GLY A 7 20.18 -18.42 36.54
CA GLY A 7 20.91 -17.88 35.38
C GLY A 7 22.10 -16.96 35.58
N SER A 8 22.59 -16.66 36.79
CA SER A 8 23.73 -15.74 36.94
C SER A 8 25.10 -16.32 36.49
N SER A 9 25.19 -17.63 36.19
CA SER A 9 26.47 -18.30 35.88
C SER A 9 26.76 -18.57 34.38
N ARG A 10 25.88 -18.19 33.44
CA ARG A 10 26.10 -18.46 31.99
C ARG A 10 26.79 -17.34 31.22
N PHE A 11 26.98 -16.15 31.83
CA PHE A 11 27.51 -14.96 31.16
C PHE A 11 29.04 -14.79 31.29
N LYS A 12 29.74 -15.76 31.91
CA LYS A 12 31.16 -15.66 32.30
C LYS A 12 32.18 -15.46 31.17
N ASN A 13 31.77 -15.61 29.90
CA ASN A 13 32.66 -15.48 28.75
C ASN A 13 32.25 -14.40 27.74
N CYS A 14 31.15 -13.68 27.95
CA CYS A 14 30.69 -12.66 27.01
C CYS A 14 31.25 -11.28 27.40
N GLY A 15 31.81 -10.54 26.43
CA GLY A 15 32.38 -9.21 26.67
C GLY A 15 31.37 -8.16 27.13
N ASN A 16 30.06 -8.41 26.93
CA ASN A 16 29.00 -7.50 27.38
C ASN A 16 27.77 -8.27 27.92
N PRO A 17 27.72 -8.52 29.25
CA PRO A 17 26.64 -9.30 29.86
C PRO A 17 25.26 -8.63 29.79
N LEU A 18 25.21 -7.29 29.82
CA LEU A 18 23.95 -6.53 29.79
C LEU A 18 23.24 -6.65 28.44
N LEU A 19 23.98 -6.63 27.33
CA LEU A 19 23.40 -6.83 26.00
C LEU A 19 22.91 -8.26 25.79
N CYS A 20 23.60 -9.25 26.36
CA CYS A 20 23.19 -10.65 26.34
C CYS A 20 21.86 -10.86 27.05
N GLU A 21 21.70 -10.31 28.24
CA GLU A 21 20.47 -10.40 29.03
C GLU A 21 19.26 -9.83 28.27
N TRP A 22 19.40 -8.66 27.65
CA TRP A 22 18.30 -8.07 26.86
C TRP A 22 17.96 -8.88 25.60
N LEU A 23 18.95 -9.52 24.97
CA LEU A 23 18.73 -10.40 23.83
C LEU A 23 18.00 -11.68 24.24
N GLU A 24 18.31 -12.23 25.42
CA GLU A 24 17.62 -13.38 25.99
C GLU A 24 16.16 -13.04 26.35
N GLU A 25 15.94 -11.90 27.04
CA GLU A 25 14.59 -11.39 27.37
C GLU A 25 13.71 -11.24 26.11
N TRP A 26 14.28 -10.71 25.01
CA TRP A 26 13.55 -10.56 23.75
C TRP A 26 13.35 -11.89 23.02
N MET A 27 14.25 -12.84 23.20
CA MET A 27 14.12 -14.19 22.66
C MET A 27 12.98 -14.94 23.33
N GLU A 28 12.91 -14.93 24.66
CA GLU A 28 11.83 -15.58 25.43
C GLU A 28 10.46 -14.97 25.11
N LYS A 29 10.38 -13.62 25.06
CA LYS A 29 9.16 -12.92 24.64
C LYS A 29 8.74 -13.28 23.22
N ALA A 30 9.69 -13.41 22.29
CA ALA A 30 9.39 -13.82 20.92
C ALA A 30 9.00 -15.31 20.84
N GLN A 31 9.53 -16.15 21.71
CA GLN A 31 9.17 -17.57 21.81
C GLN A 31 7.75 -17.77 22.31
N GLY A 32 7.34 -17.04 23.36
CA GLY A 32 5.98 -17.10 23.91
C GLY A 32 4.91 -16.65 22.90
N ILE A 33 5.25 -15.75 21.99
CA ILE A 33 4.36 -15.26 20.91
C ILE A 33 4.57 -16.06 19.60
N GLN A 34 5.47 -17.05 19.59
CA GLN A 34 5.89 -17.81 18.40
C GLN A 34 6.26 -16.90 17.20
N SER A 35 6.88 -15.76 17.49
CA SER A 35 7.26 -14.79 16.47
C SER A 35 8.52 -15.25 15.73
N LYS A 36 8.53 -15.07 14.40
CA LYS A 36 9.74 -15.29 13.57
C LYS A 36 10.93 -14.43 14.01
N ALA A 37 10.70 -13.36 14.78
CA ALA A 37 11.76 -12.56 15.39
C ALA A 37 12.65 -13.35 16.36
N TYR A 38 12.15 -14.46 16.90
CA TYR A 38 12.90 -15.39 17.76
C TYR A 38 14.22 -15.81 17.12
N PHE A 39 14.21 -16.20 15.83
CA PHE A 39 15.41 -16.65 15.13
C PHE A 39 16.46 -15.54 14.97
N ALA A 40 16.02 -14.29 14.81
CA ALA A 40 16.93 -13.14 14.75
C ALA A 40 17.60 -12.90 16.11
N TYR A 41 16.84 -12.95 17.21
CA TYR A 41 17.38 -12.80 18.56
C TYR A 41 18.28 -13.97 18.96
N LYS A 42 17.91 -15.21 18.62
CA LYS A 42 18.74 -16.41 18.84
C LYS A 42 20.11 -16.28 18.17
N LYS A 43 20.12 -15.81 16.92
CA LYS A 43 21.35 -15.61 16.16
C LYS A 43 22.22 -14.49 16.73
N ALA A 44 21.61 -13.36 17.09
CA ALA A 44 22.29 -12.26 17.75
C ALA A 44 22.88 -12.65 19.11
N TYR A 45 22.12 -13.39 19.92
CA TYR A 45 22.56 -13.90 21.22
C TYR A 45 23.75 -14.85 21.09
N ALA A 46 23.68 -15.81 20.15
CA ALA A 46 24.79 -16.71 19.88
C ALA A 46 26.07 -15.96 19.45
N SER A 47 25.95 -14.93 18.61
CA SER A 47 27.10 -14.12 18.24
C SER A 47 27.67 -13.39 19.46
N MET A 48 26.81 -12.76 20.29
CA MET A 48 27.24 -12.01 21.46
C MET A 48 28.00 -12.86 22.49
N LEU A 49 27.62 -14.13 22.66
CA LEU A 49 28.32 -15.07 23.54
C LEU A 49 29.73 -15.43 23.05
N VAL A 50 29.94 -15.45 21.74
CA VAL A 50 31.23 -15.81 21.13
C VAL A 50 32.20 -14.62 21.12
N HIS A 51 31.70 -13.38 21.23
CA HIS A 51 32.54 -12.19 21.20
C HIS A 51 33.05 -11.81 22.61
N PRO A 52 34.37 -11.91 22.86
CA PRO A 52 34.96 -11.61 24.17
C PRO A 52 35.23 -10.12 24.40
N THR A 53 35.16 -9.29 23.35
CA THR A 53 35.45 -7.86 23.45
C THR A 53 34.27 -7.08 24.00
N PRO A 54 34.45 -6.27 25.05
CA PRO A 54 33.40 -5.38 25.54
C PRO A 54 33.11 -4.28 24.51
N PHE A 55 31.83 -4.05 24.23
CA PHE A 55 31.42 -2.91 23.40
C PHE A 55 31.22 -1.67 24.26
N HIS A 56 31.81 -0.56 23.84
CA HIS A 56 31.60 0.74 24.45
C HIS A 56 30.30 1.39 23.98
N HIS A 57 29.83 1.03 22.78
CA HIS A 57 28.53 1.47 22.26
C HIS A 57 27.82 0.33 21.48
N PRO A 58 26.49 0.15 21.62
CA PRO A 58 25.74 -0.92 20.95
C PRO A 58 25.67 -0.79 19.42
N SER A 59 26.16 0.32 18.84
CA SER A 59 26.40 0.41 17.40
C SER A 59 27.58 -0.45 16.94
N GLU A 60 28.56 -0.73 17.80
CA GLU A 60 29.66 -1.65 17.49
C GLU A 60 29.17 -3.08 17.30
N ALA A 61 28.05 -3.42 17.95
CA ALA A 61 27.40 -4.71 17.79
C ALA A 61 26.87 -4.94 16.37
N GLU A 62 26.73 -3.90 15.52
CA GLU A 62 26.37 -4.06 14.09
C GLU A 62 27.40 -4.90 13.32
N LYS A 63 28.65 -4.96 13.81
CA LYS A 63 29.70 -5.81 13.19
C LYS A 63 29.45 -7.30 13.43
N LEU A 64 28.55 -7.66 14.35
CA LEU A 64 28.29 -9.04 14.73
C LEU A 64 27.26 -9.73 13.83
N HIS A 65 27.46 -11.03 13.65
CA HIS A 65 26.62 -11.82 12.77
C HIS A 65 25.21 -11.99 13.37
N GLY A 66 24.19 -11.48 12.66
CA GLY A 66 22.80 -11.51 13.14
C GLY A 66 22.34 -10.23 13.86
N ILE A 67 23.21 -9.24 14.04
CA ILE A 67 22.85 -7.93 14.56
C ILE A 67 22.89 -6.91 13.43
N GLY A 68 21.73 -6.65 12.82
CA GLY A 68 21.59 -5.57 11.84
C GLY A 68 21.31 -4.22 12.48
N LYS A 69 21.36 -3.14 11.68
CA LYS A 69 21.04 -1.75 12.06
C LYS A 69 19.80 -1.62 12.96
N GLY A 70 18.73 -2.32 12.62
CA GLY A 70 17.49 -2.28 13.41
C GLY A 70 17.63 -2.85 14.81
N LEU A 71 18.39 -3.95 14.97
CA LEU A 71 18.61 -4.56 16.27
C LEU A 71 19.64 -3.78 17.09
N ALA A 72 20.70 -3.27 16.46
CA ALA A 72 21.68 -2.38 17.08
C ALA A 72 21.02 -1.11 17.65
N LEU A 73 20.13 -0.46 16.88
CA LEU A 73 19.35 0.69 17.36
C LEU A 73 18.41 0.33 18.51
N LYS A 74 17.83 -0.87 18.50
CA LYS A 74 16.96 -1.35 19.58
C LYS A 74 17.76 -1.56 20.87
N LEU A 75 18.94 -2.16 20.77
CA LEU A 75 19.89 -2.33 21.88
C LEU A 75 20.36 -0.98 22.42
N GLU A 76 20.65 -0.04 21.53
CA GLU A 76 21.03 1.31 21.91
C GLU A 76 19.95 2.06 22.67
N LYS A 77 18.72 2.04 22.18
CA LYS A 77 17.59 2.68 22.88
C LYS A 77 17.41 2.08 24.28
N ARG A 78 17.56 0.76 24.41
CA ARG A 78 17.49 0.07 25.70
C ARG A 78 18.65 0.46 26.61
N MET A 79 19.87 0.56 26.08
CA MET A 79 21.04 1.00 26.82
C MET A 79 20.91 2.43 27.32
N ILE A 80 20.52 3.38 26.47
CA ILE A 80 20.30 4.77 26.88
C ILE A 80 19.26 4.86 27.99
N THR A 81 18.17 4.08 27.89
CA THR A 81 17.13 4.03 28.93
C THR A 81 17.70 3.50 30.25
N HIS A 82 18.50 2.45 30.20
CA HIS A 82 19.15 1.85 31.36
C HIS A 82 20.19 2.79 31.98
N CYS A 83 21.04 3.46 31.17
CA CYS A 83 22.01 4.44 31.64
C CYS A 83 21.32 5.65 32.30
N LYS A 84 20.25 6.18 31.70
CA LYS A 84 19.46 7.28 32.28
C LYS A 84 18.81 6.91 33.61
N ALA A 85 18.33 5.67 33.75
CA ALA A 85 17.72 5.19 34.99
C ALA A 85 18.74 4.97 36.12
N ASN A 86 19.99 4.61 35.77
CA ASN A 86 21.06 4.36 36.74
C ASN A 86 22.01 5.55 36.95
N GLY A 87 21.72 6.72 36.36
CA GLY A 87 22.55 7.92 36.50
C GLY A 87 23.94 7.83 35.84
N LEU A 88 24.13 6.91 34.88
CA LEU A 88 25.41 6.71 34.19
C LEU A 88 25.54 7.63 32.96
N PRO A 89 26.76 8.14 32.65
CA PRO A 89 26.98 8.99 31.49
C PRO A 89 26.67 8.22 30.20
N ILE A 90 25.83 8.83 29.36
CA ILE A 90 25.40 8.25 28.08
C ILE A 90 26.60 8.27 27.13
N PRO A 91 27.06 7.12 26.59
CA PRO A 91 28.17 7.11 25.64
C PRO A 91 27.75 7.80 24.34
N GLU A 92 28.48 8.84 23.96
CA GLU A 92 28.22 9.62 22.76
C GLU A 92 28.65 8.84 21.50
N ARG A 93 27.77 8.80 20.50
CA ARG A 93 28.10 8.20 19.20
C ARG A 93 29.21 9.02 18.53
N VAL A 94 30.42 8.48 18.43
CA VAL A 94 31.48 9.06 17.58
C VAL A 94 31.07 8.87 16.11
N LYS A 95 30.33 9.83 15.56
CA LYS A 95 29.91 9.84 14.15
C LYS A 95 31.08 10.33 13.29
N GLY A 96 31.84 9.40 12.75
CA GLY A 96 32.70 9.67 11.60
C GLY A 96 31.85 10.01 10.37
N SER A 97 31.96 11.27 9.94
CA SER A 97 31.71 11.77 8.58
C SER A 97 30.42 11.36 7.86
N GLU A 98 29.31 12.08 8.08
CA GLU A 98 28.42 12.48 6.99
C GLU A 98 27.92 13.91 7.24
N LYS A 99 28.22 14.77 6.28
CA LYS A 99 28.00 16.22 6.29
C LYS A 99 26.51 16.58 6.23
N ARG A 100 26.16 17.61 7.00
CA ARG A 100 25.06 18.59 6.82
C ARG A 100 23.63 18.05 7.01
N ASN A 101 23.01 18.34 8.15
CA ASN A 101 22.37 19.64 8.35
C ASN A 101 22.08 19.86 9.84
N HIS A 102 22.53 21.02 10.32
CA HIS A 102 22.20 21.60 11.61
C HIS A 102 20.78 22.16 11.48
N ASP A 103 19.82 21.71 12.31
CA ASP A 103 18.93 22.63 13.01
C ASP A 103 18.25 22.01 14.25
N GLN A 104 18.19 22.82 15.31
CA GLN A 104 17.95 22.47 16.72
C GLN A 104 16.46 22.63 17.05
N ILE A 105 15.83 21.71 17.80
CA ILE A 105 15.40 21.93 19.19
C ILE A 105 15.22 23.41 19.58
N SER A 106 13.96 23.85 19.81
CA SER A 106 13.49 24.30 21.14
C SER A 106 12.05 24.86 21.11
N THR A 107 11.14 24.28 21.89
CA THR A 107 10.01 25.00 22.51
C THR A 107 10.52 25.50 23.85
N GLY A 108 10.82 26.79 23.96
CA GLY A 108 11.18 27.44 25.22
C GLY A 108 10.14 28.49 25.61
N THR A 109 9.40 28.25 26.68
CA THR A 109 8.77 29.32 27.46
C THR A 109 9.88 30.16 28.09
N GLN A 110 9.82 31.46 27.85
CA GLN A 110 10.82 32.47 28.16
C GLN A 110 11.21 32.53 29.64
N GLY A 111 12.52 32.47 29.88
CA GLY A 111 13.25 33.56 30.51
C GLY A 111 14.22 34.15 29.47
N ASP A 112 13.94 35.38 29.07
CA ASP A 112 14.79 36.45 28.51
C ASP A 112 15.80 36.17 27.37
N GLY A 113 15.55 36.82 26.20
CA GLY A 113 16.60 37.30 25.29
C GLY A 113 16.58 36.85 23.81
N GLU A 114 15.76 37.51 22.97
CA GLU A 114 15.89 37.83 21.52
C GLU A 114 16.50 36.84 20.49
N ALA A 115 15.68 36.44 19.47
CA ALA A 115 15.90 36.56 17.99
C ALA A 115 15.41 35.36 17.10
N SER A 116 14.42 35.66 16.23
CA SER A 116 14.13 35.22 14.83
C SER A 116 14.05 33.73 14.35
N GLU A 117 13.17 33.50 13.36
CA GLU A 117 12.59 32.28 12.76
C GLU A 117 13.48 31.20 12.05
N SER A 118 13.01 29.92 12.09
CA SER A 118 12.67 29.01 10.93
C SER A 118 13.29 27.57 10.84
N SER A 119 12.41 26.55 10.66
CA SER A 119 12.54 25.34 9.77
C SER A 119 12.94 23.90 10.25
N GLN A 120 11.89 23.08 10.54
CA GLN A 120 11.57 21.71 10.04
C GLN A 120 12.48 20.46 10.30
N SER A 121 12.02 19.56 11.20
CA SER A 121 12.34 18.12 11.18
C SER A 121 11.10 17.28 10.82
N ARG A 122 11.20 16.49 9.73
CA ARG A 122 10.06 15.79 9.12
C ARG A 122 9.70 14.51 9.91
N PRO A 123 8.45 14.38 10.42
CA PRO A 123 8.03 13.16 11.11
C PRO A 123 8.00 11.98 10.13
N ARG A 124 8.47 10.80 10.56
CA ARG A 124 8.30 9.54 9.83
C ARG A 124 6.81 9.34 9.57
N GLN A 125 6.37 9.67 8.37
CA GLN A 125 4.99 9.48 7.95
C GLN A 125 4.66 8.00 8.12
N LYS A 126 3.71 7.68 9.01
CA LYS A 126 2.95 6.44 8.92
C LYS A 126 2.54 6.35 7.46
N ARG A 127 3.01 5.33 6.73
CA ARG A 127 2.67 5.15 5.31
C ARG A 127 1.16 5.27 5.23
N LYS A 128 0.67 6.34 4.60
CA LYS A 128 -0.75 6.49 4.31
C LYS A 128 -1.14 5.17 3.67
N GLN A 129 -2.15 4.48 4.19
CA GLN A 129 -2.61 3.25 3.55
C GLN A 129 -3.05 3.67 2.14
N SER A 130 -2.24 3.30 1.16
CA SER A 130 -2.50 3.67 -0.22
C SER A 130 -3.80 3.00 -0.60
N THR A 131 -4.71 3.77 -1.20
CA THR A 131 -5.92 3.25 -1.84
C THR A 131 -5.52 2.07 -2.73
N TYR A 132 -6.15 0.91 -2.51
CA TYR A 132 -5.80 -0.30 -3.23
C TYR A 132 -6.21 -0.15 -4.70
N VAL A 133 -5.28 -0.31 -5.62
CA VAL A 133 -5.57 -0.31 -7.06
C VAL A 133 -5.30 -1.73 -7.59
N PRO A 134 -6.30 -2.42 -8.15
CA PRO A 134 -6.10 -3.72 -8.78
C PRO A 134 -5.05 -3.66 -9.87
N ARG A 135 -4.18 -4.66 -9.91
CA ARG A 135 -3.19 -4.80 -10.97
C ARG A 135 -3.88 -5.06 -12.32
N PHE A 136 -3.39 -4.43 -13.39
CA PHE A 136 -3.87 -4.65 -14.75
C PHE A 136 -3.93 -6.15 -15.09
N ARG A 137 -5.04 -6.57 -15.71
CA ARG A 137 -5.35 -7.96 -16.11
C ARG A 137 -5.36 -9.01 -14.98
N SER A 138 -5.44 -8.58 -13.73
CA SER A 138 -5.67 -9.48 -12.57
C SER A 138 -7.15 -9.85 -12.42
N GLY A 139 -7.45 -10.89 -11.64
CA GLY A 139 -8.83 -11.31 -11.38
C GLY A 139 -9.68 -10.22 -10.71
N ALA A 140 -9.10 -9.46 -9.76
CA ALA A 140 -9.78 -8.33 -9.12
C ALA A 140 -10.09 -7.20 -10.12
N TYR A 141 -9.16 -6.94 -11.05
CA TYR A 141 -9.35 -5.98 -12.13
C TYR A 141 -10.49 -6.41 -13.07
N ALA A 142 -10.49 -7.68 -13.46
CA ALA A 142 -11.51 -8.24 -14.34
C ALA A 142 -12.91 -8.22 -13.72
N ILE A 143 -13.04 -8.57 -12.44
CA ILE A 143 -14.33 -8.51 -11.72
C ILE A 143 -14.87 -7.07 -11.71
N MET A 144 -14.04 -6.07 -11.41
CA MET A 144 -14.49 -4.67 -11.39
C MET A 144 -15.01 -4.20 -12.76
N LEU A 145 -14.27 -4.47 -13.83
CA LEU A 145 -14.67 -4.07 -15.18
C LEU A 145 -15.94 -4.78 -15.65
N THR A 146 -16.10 -6.05 -15.28
CA THR A 146 -17.29 -6.83 -15.64
C THR A 146 -18.54 -6.26 -14.99
N LEU A 147 -18.47 -5.95 -13.69
CA LEU A 147 -19.58 -5.33 -12.98
C LEU A 147 -19.89 -3.93 -13.53
N HIS A 148 -18.87 -3.13 -13.85
CA HIS A 148 -19.04 -1.79 -14.44
C HIS A 148 -19.74 -1.86 -15.81
N GLU A 149 -19.28 -2.74 -16.71
CA GLU A 149 -19.89 -2.90 -18.04
C GLU A 149 -21.35 -3.36 -17.95
N SER A 150 -21.69 -4.19 -16.95
CA SER A 150 -23.08 -4.62 -16.72
C SER A 150 -23.97 -3.51 -16.15
N GLU A 151 -23.41 -2.60 -15.34
CA GLU A 151 -24.16 -1.43 -14.85
C GLU A 151 -24.40 -0.41 -15.96
N GLU A 152 -23.46 -0.25 -16.91
CA GLU A 152 -23.61 0.62 -18.08
C GLU A 152 -24.59 0.06 -19.12
N SER A 153 -24.64 -1.26 -19.27
CA SER A 153 -25.55 -1.93 -20.22
C SER A 153 -26.97 -2.09 -19.67
N GLY A 154 -27.13 -2.08 -18.35
CA GLY A 154 -28.40 -2.19 -17.65
C GLY A 154 -28.91 -0.86 -17.09
N ASN A 155 -30.05 -0.87 -16.40
CA ASN A 155 -30.61 0.30 -15.72
C ASN A 155 -29.92 0.59 -14.37
N GLY A 156 -28.58 0.60 -14.34
CA GLY A 156 -27.74 1.13 -13.24
C GLY A 156 -27.61 0.32 -11.94
N THR A 157 -28.29 -0.83 -11.80
CA THR A 157 -28.23 -1.66 -10.55
C THR A 157 -28.23 -3.15 -10.82
N GLN A 158 -27.64 -3.59 -11.93
CA GLN A 158 -27.58 -5.02 -12.24
C GLN A 158 -26.61 -5.72 -11.29
N ARG A 159 -27.09 -6.76 -10.59
CA ARG A 159 -26.28 -7.56 -9.66
C ARG A 159 -25.99 -8.92 -10.27
N LEU A 160 -24.72 -9.22 -10.47
CA LEU A 160 -24.28 -10.42 -11.17
C LEU A 160 -24.02 -11.59 -10.22
N SER A 161 -24.34 -12.81 -10.64
CA SER A 161 -23.94 -14.04 -9.98
C SER A 161 -22.45 -14.32 -10.19
N LYS A 162 -21.91 -15.29 -9.45
CA LYS A 162 -20.52 -15.73 -9.64
C LYS A 162 -20.30 -16.23 -11.07
N GLU A 163 -21.24 -17.01 -11.59
CA GLU A 163 -21.17 -17.64 -12.91
C GLU A 163 -21.19 -16.57 -14.02
N GLU A 164 -22.06 -15.57 -13.90
CA GLU A 164 -22.14 -14.44 -14.83
C GLU A 164 -20.82 -13.66 -14.87
N ILE A 165 -20.20 -13.42 -13.70
CA ILE A 165 -18.92 -12.71 -13.60
C ILE A 165 -17.78 -13.55 -14.17
N ILE A 166 -17.75 -14.86 -13.92
CA ILE A 166 -16.72 -15.76 -14.45
C ILE A 166 -16.79 -15.79 -15.99
N ALA A 167 -17.99 -15.92 -16.56
CA ALA A 167 -18.19 -15.97 -17.99
C ALA A 167 -17.79 -14.66 -18.68
N ALA A 168 -18.25 -13.51 -18.15
CA ALA A 168 -17.98 -12.21 -18.77
C ALA A 168 -16.58 -11.65 -18.43
N GLY A 169 -16.01 -12.03 -17.29
CA GLY A 169 -14.77 -11.45 -16.77
C GLY A 169 -13.49 -12.05 -17.34
N GLN A 170 -13.54 -13.25 -17.93
CA GLN A 170 -12.35 -13.90 -18.47
C GLN A 170 -11.62 -13.04 -19.52
N LYS A 171 -12.35 -12.27 -20.33
CA LYS A 171 -11.78 -11.38 -21.36
C LYS A 171 -10.87 -10.27 -20.80
N TYR A 172 -11.01 -9.95 -19.52
CA TYR A 172 -10.22 -8.93 -18.82
C TYR A 172 -9.11 -9.51 -17.94
N CYS A 173 -8.93 -10.83 -17.89
CA CYS A 173 -7.95 -11.49 -17.02
C CYS A 173 -6.98 -12.38 -17.79
N ASP A 174 -5.72 -12.38 -17.38
CA ASP A 174 -4.70 -13.32 -17.88
C ASP A 174 -4.76 -14.69 -17.19
N SER A 175 -5.30 -14.75 -15.97
CA SER A 175 -5.48 -15.99 -15.23
C SER A 175 -6.88 -16.57 -15.46
N SER A 176 -7.01 -17.89 -15.44
CA SER A 176 -8.32 -18.53 -15.59
C SER A 176 -9.18 -18.36 -14.34
N PHE A 177 -10.45 -18.04 -14.54
CA PHE A 177 -11.46 -18.01 -13.48
C PHE A 177 -12.00 -19.40 -13.14
N ASP A 178 -11.95 -20.33 -14.10
CA ASP A 178 -12.54 -21.66 -14.00
C ASP A 178 -11.52 -22.72 -13.58
N MET A 179 -10.34 -22.70 -14.21
CA MET A 179 -9.27 -23.67 -13.94
C MET A 179 -8.15 -23.04 -13.11
N ALA A 180 -7.68 -23.77 -12.09
CA ALA A 180 -6.49 -23.36 -11.35
C ALA A 180 -5.24 -23.55 -12.22
N GLU A 181 -4.37 -22.55 -12.26
CA GLU A 181 -3.15 -22.60 -13.07
C GLU A 181 -2.21 -23.72 -12.57
N ALA A 182 -1.53 -24.43 -13.47
CA ALA A 182 -0.60 -25.50 -13.08
C ALA A 182 0.47 -24.97 -12.10
N GLY A 183 0.52 -25.57 -10.90
CA GLY A 183 1.42 -25.14 -9.81
C GLY A 183 0.89 -24.00 -8.92
N ARG A 184 -0.27 -23.40 -9.22
CA ARG A 184 -0.98 -22.45 -8.33
C ARG A 184 -2.37 -22.97 -8.03
N GLY A 185 -2.63 -23.36 -6.78
CA GLY A 185 -3.93 -23.90 -6.33
C GLY A 185 -5.09 -22.90 -6.23
N TYR A 186 -5.05 -21.78 -6.97
CA TYR A 186 -6.06 -20.73 -6.89
C TYR A 186 -6.44 -20.20 -8.28
N THR A 187 -7.72 -19.91 -8.47
CA THR A 187 -8.25 -19.27 -9.68
C THR A 187 -8.25 -17.75 -9.55
N ALA A 188 -8.45 -17.04 -10.66
CA ALA A 188 -8.60 -15.59 -10.68
C ALA A 188 -9.74 -15.07 -9.77
N TRP A 189 -10.71 -15.94 -9.44
CA TRP A 189 -11.82 -15.64 -8.54
C TRP A 189 -11.36 -15.23 -7.14
N VAL A 190 -10.14 -15.59 -6.70
CA VAL A 190 -9.58 -15.19 -5.40
C VAL A 190 -9.57 -13.66 -5.19
N GLY A 191 -9.56 -12.89 -6.30
CA GLY A 191 -9.64 -11.43 -6.30
C GLY A 191 -10.91 -10.89 -5.61
N ILE A 192 -12.04 -11.59 -5.68
CA ILE A 192 -13.32 -11.12 -5.10
C ILE A 192 -13.20 -10.87 -3.59
N LYS A 193 -12.42 -11.69 -2.88
CA LYS A 193 -12.21 -11.58 -1.43
C LYS A 193 -11.53 -10.27 -1.09
N THR A 194 -10.52 -9.88 -1.88
CA THR A 194 -9.81 -8.62 -1.70
C THR A 194 -10.75 -7.44 -1.96
N LEU A 195 -11.58 -7.52 -3.00
CA LEU A 195 -12.53 -6.46 -3.32
C LEU A 195 -13.60 -6.25 -2.22
N LEU A 196 -14.08 -7.33 -1.61
CA LEU A 196 -14.98 -7.27 -0.47
C LEU A 196 -14.30 -6.66 0.76
N GLU A 197 -13.07 -7.09 1.08
CA GLU A 197 -12.30 -6.56 2.22
C GLU A 197 -11.98 -5.07 2.06
N LYS A 198 -11.72 -4.60 0.83
CA LYS A 198 -11.45 -3.19 0.53
C LYS A 198 -12.73 -2.37 0.31
N GLY A 199 -13.91 -2.98 0.36
CA GLY A 199 -15.19 -2.28 0.23
C GLY A 199 -15.54 -1.81 -1.18
N TYR A 200 -14.92 -2.38 -2.23
CA TYR A 200 -15.23 -2.03 -3.62
C TYR A 200 -16.43 -2.79 -4.18
N VAL A 201 -16.75 -3.94 -3.60
CA VAL A 201 -17.86 -4.80 -4.04
C VAL A 201 -18.73 -5.12 -2.85
N TRP A 202 -20.05 -5.19 -3.06
CA TRP A 202 -21.00 -5.77 -2.12
C TRP A 202 -21.40 -7.17 -2.55
N LYS A 203 -21.66 -8.02 -1.56
CA LYS A 203 -22.28 -9.33 -1.74
C LYS A 203 -23.68 -9.28 -1.12
N GLN A 204 -24.69 -9.64 -1.90
CA GLN A 204 -26.09 -9.63 -1.51
C GLN A 204 -26.74 -10.98 -1.88
N SER A 205 -27.92 -11.25 -1.31
CA SER A 205 -28.76 -12.44 -1.56
C SER A 205 -28.16 -13.83 -1.26
N SER A 206 -29.04 -14.83 -1.26
CA SER A 206 -28.72 -16.26 -1.32
C SER A 206 -29.56 -16.86 -2.45
N PRO A 207 -28.98 -17.27 -3.59
CA PRO A 207 -27.55 -17.33 -3.92
C PRO A 207 -26.83 -15.97 -4.00
N PRO A 208 -25.48 -15.92 -3.83
CA PRO A 208 -24.73 -14.67 -3.84
C PRO A 208 -24.80 -13.91 -5.17
N ARG A 209 -25.15 -12.63 -5.08
CA ARG A 209 -25.02 -11.65 -6.15
C ARG A 209 -24.07 -10.52 -5.74
N TYR A 210 -23.31 -10.02 -6.70
CA TYR A 210 -22.31 -8.99 -6.48
C TYR A 210 -22.63 -7.72 -7.25
N SER A 211 -22.33 -6.57 -6.65
CA SER A 211 -22.47 -5.25 -7.26
C SER A 211 -21.36 -4.32 -6.81
N LEU A 212 -21.06 -3.27 -7.57
CA LEU A 212 -20.08 -2.27 -7.16
C LEU A 212 -20.66 -1.36 -6.07
N THR A 213 -19.81 -0.97 -5.13
CA THR A 213 -20.11 0.15 -4.21
C THR A 213 -19.80 1.48 -4.90
N ASP A 214 -20.21 2.62 -4.36
CA ASP A 214 -19.87 3.93 -4.94
C ASP A 214 -18.36 4.11 -5.12
N THR A 215 -17.58 3.66 -4.12
CA THR A 215 -16.11 3.66 -4.21
C THR A 215 -15.58 2.69 -5.28
N GLY A 216 -16.24 1.54 -5.45
CA GLY A 216 -15.94 0.57 -6.50
C GLY A 216 -16.24 1.10 -7.89
N LYS A 217 -17.36 1.82 -8.06
CA LYS A 217 -17.74 2.47 -9.33
C LYS A 217 -16.69 3.49 -9.75
N ALA A 218 -16.31 4.41 -8.85
CA ALA A 218 -15.28 5.40 -9.13
C ALA A 218 -13.95 4.75 -9.56
N MET A 219 -13.54 3.68 -8.87
CA MET A 219 -12.34 2.94 -9.23
C MET A 219 -12.47 2.21 -10.56
N ALA A 220 -13.59 1.54 -10.80
CA ALA A 220 -13.83 0.80 -12.04
C ALA A 220 -13.88 1.74 -13.25
N THR A 221 -14.49 2.92 -13.13
CA THR A 221 -14.46 3.96 -14.17
C THR A 221 -13.03 4.40 -14.48
N GLN A 222 -12.19 4.58 -13.46
CA GLN A 222 -10.77 4.91 -13.66
C GLN A 222 -10.03 3.79 -14.40
N LEU A 223 -10.27 2.52 -14.03
CA LEU A 223 -9.67 1.36 -14.70
C LEU A 223 -10.15 1.23 -16.16
N ALA A 224 -11.43 1.47 -16.43
CA ALA A 224 -12.01 1.41 -17.77
C ALA A 224 -11.41 2.49 -18.70
N ARG A 225 -11.23 3.72 -18.19
CA ARG A 225 -10.53 4.80 -18.90
C ARG A 225 -9.10 4.42 -19.23
N ALA A 226 -8.37 3.86 -18.27
CA ALA A 226 -6.99 3.39 -18.47
C ALA A 226 -6.89 2.23 -19.47
N SER A 227 -7.95 1.44 -19.62
CA SER A 227 -8.02 0.31 -20.57
C SER A 227 -8.40 0.72 -22.00
N GLY A 228 -8.65 2.02 -22.27
CA GLY A 228 -9.03 2.51 -23.60
C GLY A 228 -10.53 2.35 -23.95
N LYS A 229 -11.37 1.93 -22.99
CA LYS A 229 -12.83 1.81 -23.19
C LYS A 229 -13.62 3.11 -23.02
N GLY A 230 -12.94 4.23 -22.76
CA GLY A 230 -13.57 5.52 -22.48
C GLY A 230 -12.85 6.74 -23.06
N SER A 231 -12.47 6.71 -24.34
CA SER A 231 -12.02 7.92 -25.04
C SER A 231 -13.06 8.36 -26.08
N PRO A 232 -13.81 9.45 -25.85
CA PRO A 232 -14.19 10.30 -26.96
C PRO A 232 -12.93 11.02 -27.39
N ARG A 233 -12.38 10.64 -28.54
CA ARG A 233 -11.38 11.41 -29.25
C ARG A 233 -12.07 12.64 -29.87
N SER A 234 -12.37 13.65 -29.05
CA SER A 234 -12.56 15.04 -29.51
C SER A 234 -11.26 15.77 -29.24
N GLN A 235 -10.38 15.94 -30.24
CA GLN A 235 -10.43 17.06 -31.17
C GLN A 235 -10.44 18.42 -30.45
N MET A 236 -9.24 18.91 -30.15
CA MET A 236 -8.94 20.35 -30.08
C MET A 236 -7.61 20.59 -30.81
N ALA A 237 -7.59 21.70 -31.55
CA ALA A 237 -6.60 22.19 -32.54
C ALA A 237 -6.77 21.57 -33.95
N ALA A 238 -7.05 22.31 -35.03
CA ALA A 238 -6.87 23.74 -35.28
C ALA A 238 -7.92 24.27 -36.28
N ALA A 239 -8.27 25.53 -36.07
CA ALA A 239 -9.16 26.34 -36.90
C ALA A 239 -8.58 26.61 -38.29
N GLY A 240 -9.46 26.62 -39.28
CA GLY A 240 -9.22 27.08 -40.64
C GLY A 240 -10.55 27.14 -41.39
N GLU A 241 -11.28 28.24 -41.22
CA GLU A 241 -12.40 28.58 -42.12
C GLU A 241 -11.88 28.88 -43.54
N PRO A 242 -12.73 28.80 -44.58
CA PRO A 242 -13.38 30.05 -44.98
C PRO A 242 -14.87 29.91 -45.37
N SER A 243 -15.65 30.86 -44.86
CA SER A 243 -16.58 31.74 -45.56
C SER A 243 -17.66 31.15 -46.49
N THR A 244 -18.88 31.22 -45.94
CA THR A 244 -20.19 31.52 -46.54
C THR A 244 -20.20 32.30 -47.85
N SER A 245 -20.99 31.81 -48.83
CA SER A 245 -22.02 32.58 -49.55
C SER A 245 -22.68 31.75 -50.66
N THR A 246 -23.96 31.38 -50.51
CA THR A 246 -24.90 31.49 -51.64
C THR A 246 -26.33 31.62 -51.13
N ASN A 247 -26.87 32.79 -51.43
CA ASN A 247 -28.20 33.30 -51.16
C ASN A 247 -29.23 32.58 -52.05
N LEU A 248 -30.27 32.00 -51.46
CA LEU A 248 -31.45 31.48 -52.17
C LEU A 248 -32.60 32.47 -51.98
N GLN A 249 -32.81 33.30 -53.01
CA GLN A 249 -33.94 34.21 -53.09
C GLN A 249 -35.06 33.58 -53.90
N SER A 250 -36.26 33.65 -53.32
CA SER A 250 -37.54 33.30 -53.93
C SER A 250 -37.76 33.99 -55.27
N SER A 251 -38.40 33.30 -56.20
CA SER A 251 -39.22 33.87 -57.28
C SER A 251 -40.27 32.85 -57.70
N GLN A 252 -41.54 33.18 -57.46
CA GLN A 252 -42.70 32.57 -58.09
C GLN A 252 -42.72 32.93 -59.59
N THR A 253 -43.13 31.98 -60.44
CA THR A 253 -44.06 32.22 -61.54
C THR A 253 -44.82 30.93 -61.86
N ASP A 254 -46.14 31.08 -61.92
CA ASP A 254 -47.15 30.17 -62.50
C ASP A 254 -46.77 29.60 -63.88
N ILE A 255 -47.52 28.58 -64.34
CA ILE A 255 -48.27 28.53 -65.63
C ILE A 255 -48.54 27.05 -66.05
N ASN A 256 -49.84 26.69 -66.04
CA ASN A 256 -50.64 25.77 -66.89
C ASN A 256 -50.43 24.23 -66.88
N GLN A 257 -51.49 23.47 -66.51
CA GLN A 257 -52.42 22.65 -67.36
C GLN A 257 -51.82 21.27 -67.75
N GLU A 258 -52.49 20.13 -67.87
CA GLU A 258 -53.89 19.68 -67.95
C GLU A 258 -53.87 18.13 -67.75
N GLU A 259 -54.99 17.53 -67.32
CA GLU A 259 -55.46 16.15 -67.60
C GLU A 259 -54.55 14.92 -67.31
N GLU A 260 -54.99 13.70 -66.98
CA GLU A 260 -56.28 13.01 -67.08
C GLU A 260 -56.27 11.78 -66.12
N ARG A 261 -57.44 11.47 -65.57
CA ARG A 261 -58.03 10.16 -65.25
C ARG A 261 -57.34 9.09 -64.37
N VAL A 262 -57.96 8.96 -63.19
CA VAL A 262 -58.53 7.74 -62.59
C VAL A 262 -58.82 6.58 -63.56
N THR A 263 -58.32 5.38 -63.23
CA THR A 263 -59.07 4.08 -63.16
C THR A 263 -58.10 3.03 -62.58
N ALA A 264 -58.40 2.48 -61.40
CA ALA A 264 -59.05 1.19 -61.16
C ALA A 264 -58.03 0.03 -61.06
#